data_AF-A0A8W8LFX9-F1
#
_entry.id   AF-A0A8W8LFX9-F1
#
_cell.length_a   1.000
_cell.length_b   1.000
_cell.length_c   1.000
_cell.angle_alpha   90.00
_cell.angle_beta   90.00
_cell.angle_gamma   90.00
#
_symmetry.space_group_name_H-M   'P 1'
#
loop_
_entity.id
_entity.type
_entity.pdbx_description
1 polymer ?
#
loop_
_entity_poly.entity_id
_entity_poly.type
_entity_poly.pdbx_seq_one_letter_code
_entity_poly.pdbx_strand_id
1 'polypeptide(L)'
;MNMKMRYYKCKDLYPQQNHKFHSFIHKQVTAKDFLAFPSPSKLLQLGSGRAQALKEELGADVNDLEKAVQAFMKISSVVTMEDTKAKEAACDCADQIIEEAVKCNRENDAVLLANTILVYIGVLKGEDKSYKPPNNVTGPLLVLEHIVRQHYFPKFSREMLQAFCSKPHPLLDSTPQARHKLLQTLYAF
;
A
#
# COMPACT_ATOMS: atom_id res chain seq x y z
N MET A 1 -79.14 19.04 -14.05
CA MET A 1 -78.33 20.27 -14.12
C MET A 1 -78.33 20.90 -12.74
N ASN A 2 -77.14 21.16 -12.18
CA ASN A 2 -76.82 21.73 -10.85
C ASN A 2 -77.08 20.87 -9.59
N MET A 3 -75.98 20.39 -8.98
CA MET A 3 -75.83 20.45 -7.52
C MET A 3 -74.35 20.61 -7.15
N LYS A 4 -74.05 21.73 -6.46
CA LYS A 4 -72.74 22.10 -5.90
C LYS A 4 -72.34 21.12 -4.78
N MET A 5 -71.09 20.67 -4.74
CA MET A 5 -70.49 20.10 -3.53
C MET A 5 -69.32 20.98 -3.09
N ARG A 6 -69.49 21.52 -1.89
CA ARG A 6 -68.58 22.46 -1.22
C ARG A 6 -67.39 21.71 -0.63
N TYR A 7 -66.22 22.34 -0.75
CA TYR A 7 -65.01 22.00 -0.02
C TYR A 7 -65.24 22.08 1.49
N TYR A 8 -64.81 21.05 2.22
CA TYR A 8 -64.44 21.17 3.64
C TYR A 8 -62.99 20.70 3.82
N LYS A 9 -62.16 21.64 4.24
CA LYS A 9 -60.79 21.46 4.72
C LYS A 9 -60.88 20.75 6.09
N CYS A 10 -60.39 19.51 6.20
CA CYS A 10 -59.96 18.97 7.47
C CYS A 10 -58.45 19.18 7.60
N LYS A 11 -58.09 20.17 8.41
CA LYS A 11 -56.77 20.30 9.01
C LYS A 11 -56.65 19.28 10.16
N ASP A 12 -55.41 18.88 10.38
CA ASP A 12 -54.88 18.28 11.61
C ASP A 12 -55.21 16.81 11.85
N LEU A 13 -54.19 15.95 11.64
CA LEU A 13 -53.76 14.88 12.57
C LEU A 13 -52.72 13.96 11.91
N TYR A 14 -51.49 14.43 11.71
CA TYR A 14 -50.31 13.56 11.74
C TYR A 14 -49.11 14.35 12.30
N PRO A 15 -48.42 13.85 13.33
CA PRO A 15 -47.29 14.54 13.94
C PRO A 15 -46.11 14.61 12.97
N GLN A 16 -45.49 15.77 12.87
CA GLN A 16 -44.25 15.95 12.14
C GLN A 16 -43.14 15.12 12.78
N GLN A 17 -42.90 13.93 12.25
CA GLN A 17 -41.65 13.22 12.50
C GLN A 17 -40.55 13.94 11.72
N ASN A 18 -39.86 14.79 12.46
CA ASN A 18 -38.64 15.46 12.05
C ASN A 18 -37.57 14.37 11.85
N HIS A 19 -37.55 13.73 10.69
CA HIS A 19 -36.46 12.86 10.26
C HIS A 19 -35.23 13.75 10.04
N LYS A 20 -34.49 13.99 11.14
CA LYS A 20 -33.08 14.33 11.04
C LYS A 20 -32.42 13.17 10.31
N PHE A 21 -32.25 13.32 9.00
CA PHE A 21 -31.22 12.59 8.26
C PHE A 21 -29.89 12.97 8.91
N HIS A 22 -29.47 12.19 9.89
CA HIS A 22 -28.07 12.12 10.27
C HIS A 22 -27.39 11.47 9.07
N SER A 23 -26.97 12.30 8.10
CA SER A 23 -25.93 11.89 7.17
C SER A 23 -24.73 11.55 8.04
N PHE A 24 -24.49 10.26 8.27
CA PHE A 24 -23.21 9.80 8.75
C PHE A 24 -22.20 10.21 7.68
N ILE A 25 -21.56 11.35 7.88
CA ILE A 25 -20.35 11.73 7.14
C ILE A 25 -19.33 10.68 7.59
N HIS A 26 -19.29 9.53 6.91
CA HIS A 26 -18.16 8.62 7.03
C HIS A 26 -16.95 9.41 6.55
N LYS A 27 -16.07 9.78 7.49
CA LYS A 27 -14.82 10.47 7.16
C LYS A 27 -14.10 9.62 6.12
N GLN A 28 -14.03 10.12 4.88
CA GLN A 28 -13.37 9.43 3.80
C GLN A 28 -11.90 9.27 4.14
N VAL A 29 -11.39 8.03 4.08
CA VAL A 29 -9.97 7.76 4.26
C VAL A 29 -9.22 8.33 3.06
N THR A 30 -8.21 9.15 3.32
CA THR A 30 -7.32 9.71 2.29
C THR A 30 -6.02 8.90 2.18
N ALA A 31 -5.33 9.03 1.05
CA ALA A 31 -3.98 8.47 0.88
C ALA A 31 -3.02 8.98 1.97
N LYS A 32 -3.13 10.26 2.34
CA LYS A 32 -2.43 10.85 3.49
C LYS A 32 -2.71 10.13 4.80
N ASP A 33 -3.99 9.87 5.11
CA ASP A 33 -4.38 9.16 6.34
C ASP A 33 -3.83 7.73 6.39
N PHE A 34 -3.72 7.08 5.23
CA PHE A 34 -3.09 5.77 5.09
C PHE A 34 -1.56 5.86 5.30
N LEU A 35 -0.87 6.73 4.55
CA LEU A 35 0.59 6.87 4.64
C LEU A 35 1.07 7.36 6.01
N ALA A 36 0.24 8.09 6.76
CA ALA A 36 0.56 8.47 8.13
C ALA A 36 0.38 7.31 9.11
N PHE A 37 -0.67 6.50 8.94
CA PHE A 37 -1.02 5.40 9.85
C PHE A 37 -1.60 4.22 9.07
N PRO A 38 -0.73 3.38 8.47
CA PRO A 38 -1.16 2.30 7.59
C PRO A 38 -2.03 1.27 8.32
N SER A 39 -3.10 0.81 7.67
CA SER A 39 -3.84 -0.38 8.08
C SER A 39 -4.49 -1.06 6.87
N PRO A 40 -4.80 -2.36 6.94
CA PRO A 40 -5.43 -3.07 5.81
C PRO A 40 -6.76 -2.43 5.42
N SER A 41 -7.56 -2.09 6.44
CA SER A 41 -8.85 -1.42 6.26
C SER A 41 -8.72 -0.08 5.54
N LYS A 42 -7.73 0.75 5.90
CA LYS A 42 -7.51 2.03 5.23
C LYS A 42 -7.08 1.86 3.78
N LEU A 43 -6.17 0.92 3.49
CA LEU A 43 -5.74 0.64 2.12
C LEU A 43 -6.93 0.26 1.23
N LEU A 44 -7.83 -0.59 1.74
CA LEU A 44 -9.02 -1.04 1.02
C LEU A 44 -10.06 0.09 0.88
N GLN A 45 -10.21 0.95 1.88
CA GLN A 45 -11.13 2.09 1.86
C GLN A 45 -10.75 3.18 0.84
N LEU A 46 -9.51 3.20 0.33
CA LEU A 46 -9.12 4.05 -0.80
C LEU A 46 -9.81 3.66 -2.11
N GLY A 47 -10.49 2.52 -2.17
CA GLY A 47 -11.27 2.09 -3.33
C GLY A 47 -10.40 1.62 -4.50
N SER A 48 -10.95 1.57 -5.71
CA SER A 48 -10.24 1.11 -6.91
C SER A 48 -9.18 2.08 -7.41
N GLY A 49 -9.31 3.38 -7.11
CA GLY A 49 -8.34 4.42 -7.46
C GLY A 49 -7.14 4.52 -6.50
N ARG A 50 -6.96 3.56 -5.59
CA ARG A 50 -5.98 3.61 -4.50
C ARG A 50 -4.54 3.88 -4.94
N ALA A 51 -4.08 3.22 -6.01
CA ALA A 51 -2.71 3.36 -6.48
C ALA A 51 -2.46 4.77 -7.01
N GLN A 52 -3.41 5.30 -7.80
CA GLN A 52 -3.38 6.67 -8.29
C GLN A 52 -3.43 7.69 -7.14
N ALA A 53 -4.32 7.50 -6.16
CA ALA A 53 -4.42 8.38 -5.00
C ALA A 53 -3.13 8.42 -4.17
N LEU A 54 -2.44 7.28 -4.02
CA LEU A 54 -1.14 7.21 -3.34
C LEU A 54 -0.05 7.93 -4.14
N LYS A 55 -0.02 7.76 -5.46
CA LYS A 55 0.91 8.49 -6.34
C LYS A 55 0.68 9.99 -6.29
N GLU A 56 -0.56 10.44 -6.31
CA GLU A 56 -0.92 11.86 -6.22
C GLU A 56 -0.52 12.46 -4.87
N GLU A 57 -0.71 11.73 -3.77
CA GLU A 57 -0.27 12.17 -2.43
C GLU A 57 1.26 12.26 -2.32
N LEU A 58 2.00 11.37 -3.01
CA LEU A 58 3.46 11.46 -3.10
C LEU A 58 3.92 12.62 -4.00
N GLY A 59 3.16 12.96 -5.03
CA GLY A 59 3.52 14.03 -5.96
C GLY A 59 4.87 13.77 -6.63
N ALA A 60 5.80 14.73 -6.56
CA ALA A 60 7.15 14.58 -7.13
C ALA A 60 8.01 13.55 -6.39
N ASP A 61 7.69 13.24 -5.13
CA ASP A 61 8.45 12.28 -4.33
C ASP A 61 8.35 10.85 -4.89
N VAL A 62 7.37 10.53 -5.73
CA VAL A 62 7.28 9.21 -6.38
C VAL A 62 8.47 8.92 -7.30
N ASN A 63 9.13 9.98 -7.81
CA ASN A 63 10.30 9.86 -8.68
C ASN A 63 11.60 9.69 -7.90
N ASP A 64 11.58 9.97 -6.59
CA ASP A 64 12.70 9.71 -5.68
C ASP A 64 12.63 8.26 -5.20
N LEU A 65 13.69 7.50 -5.48
CA LEU A 65 13.71 6.06 -5.20
C LEU A 65 13.58 5.75 -3.72
N GLU A 66 14.18 6.57 -2.85
CA GLU A 66 14.10 6.37 -1.40
C GLU A 66 12.69 6.63 -0.90
N LYS A 67 12.06 7.72 -1.34
CA LYS A 67 10.67 8.05 -0.99
C LYS A 67 9.68 7.01 -1.52
N ALA A 68 9.90 6.52 -2.73
CA ALA A 68 9.10 5.43 -3.30
C ALA A 68 9.24 4.13 -2.48
N VAL A 69 10.45 3.78 -2.05
CA VAL A 69 10.67 2.62 -1.16
C VAL A 69 10.04 2.84 0.22
N GLN A 70 10.10 4.05 0.80
CA GLN A 70 9.39 4.37 2.04
C GLN A 70 7.87 4.17 1.91
N ALA A 71 7.29 4.60 0.79
CA ALA A 71 5.88 4.38 0.50
C ALA A 71 5.57 2.89 0.34
N PHE A 72 6.40 2.14 -0.41
CA PHE A 72 6.31 0.69 -0.51
C PHE A 72 6.34 0.01 0.86
N MET A 73 7.21 0.43 1.78
CA MET A 73 7.26 -0.14 3.14
C MET A 73 5.96 0.09 3.90
N LYS A 74 5.36 1.28 3.79
CA LYS A 74 4.05 1.57 4.41
C LYS A 74 2.93 0.74 3.79
N ILE A 75 2.91 0.62 2.47
CA ILE A 75 1.93 -0.17 1.70
C ILE A 75 2.02 -1.65 2.06
N SER A 76 3.22 -2.20 2.11
CA SER A 76 3.44 -3.61 2.39
C SER A 76 3.33 -3.96 3.87
N SER A 77 3.51 -3.01 4.80
CA SER A 77 3.39 -3.25 6.25
C SER A 77 2.01 -3.73 6.71
N VAL A 78 0.98 -3.52 5.90
CA VAL A 78 -0.40 -3.93 6.23
C VAL A 78 -0.74 -5.32 5.71
N VAL A 79 0.18 -5.99 5.02
CA VAL A 79 -0.03 -7.31 4.44
C VAL A 79 0.33 -8.40 5.44
N THR A 80 -0.56 -9.38 5.59
CA THR A 80 -0.30 -10.64 6.32
C THR A 80 -0.32 -11.83 5.37
N MET A 81 -0.05 -13.03 5.89
CA MET A 81 -0.04 -14.25 5.08
C MET A 81 -1.45 -14.68 4.63
N GLU A 82 -2.48 -14.29 5.39
CA GLU A 82 -3.86 -14.75 5.27
C GLU A 82 -4.75 -13.74 4.52
N ASP A 83 -4.43 -12.45 4.57
CA ASP A 83 -5.24 -11.40 3.93
C ASP A 83 -4.88 -11.23 2.46
N THR A 84 -5.50 -12.04 1.60
CA THR A 84 -5.28 -11.98 0.15
C THR A 84 -5.75 -10.66 -0.47
N LYS A 85 -6.84 -10.07 0.04
CA LYS A 85 -7.38 -8.81 -0.49
C LYS A 85 -6.44 -7.64 -0.23
N ALA A 86 -5.91 -7.54 0.99
CA ALA A 86 -4.91 -6.53 1.30
C ALA A 86 -3.61 -6.78 0.54
N LYS A 87 -3.20 -8.05 0.37
CA LYS A 87 -2.01 -8.40 -0.44
C LYS A 87 -2.17 -7.94 -1.89
N GLU A 88 -3.25 -8.31 -2.56
CA GLU A 88 -3.53 -7.91 -3.95
C GLU A 88 -3.54 -6.39 -4.10
N ALA A 89 -4.27 -5.69 -3.22
CA ALA A 89 -4.32 -4.23 -3.22
C ALA A 89 -2.93 -3.60 -3.00
N ALA A 90 -2.10 -4.18 -2.14
CA ALA A 90 -0.75 -3.70 -1.87
C ALA A 90 0.19 -3.96 -3.05
N CYS A 91 0.08 -5.11 -3.72
CA CYS A 91 0.84 -5.43 -4.93
C CYS A 91 0.54 -4.43 -6.06
N ASP A 92 -0.75 -4.15 -6.33
CA ASP A 92 -1.15 -3.18 -7.36
C ASP A 92 -0.57 -1.78 -7.07
N CYS A 93 -0.63 -1.33 -5.81
CA CYS A 93 -0.07 -0.05 -5.40
C CYS A 93 1.46 -0.03 -5.51
N ALA A 94 2.12 -1.10 -5.08
CA ALA A 94 3.57 -1.22 -5.11
C ALA A 94 4.10 -1.21 -6.55
N ASP A 95 3.43 -1.89 -7.47
CA ASP A 95 3.79 -1.87 -8.89
C ASP A 95 3.79 -0.44 -9.43
N GLN A 96 2.72 0.31 -9.23
CA GLN A 96 2.64 1.66 -9.79
C GLN A 96 3.65 2.64 -9.18
N ILE A 97 4.04 2.46 -7.91
CA ILE A 97 5.00 3.35 -7.23
C ILE A 97 6.43 2.98 -7.59
N ILE A 98 6.80 1.70 -7.51
CA ILE A 98 8.17 1.26 -7.78
C ILE A 98 8.46 1.34 -9.28
N GLU A 99 7.50 1.01 -10.14
CA GLU A 99 7.70 1.14 -11.59
C GLU A 99 7.94 2.60 -12.00
N GLU A 100 7.19 3.56 -11.43
CA GLU A 100 7.40 4.98 -11.70
C GLU A 100 8.80 5.43 -11.25
N ALA A 101 9.18 5.09 -10.01
CA ALA A 101 10.50 5.42 -9.48
C ALA A 101 11.62 4.83 -10.34
N VAL A 102 11.50 3.57 -10.75
CA VAL A 102 12.50 2.91 -11.60
C VAL A 102 12.53 3.50 -13.01
N LYS A 103 11.40 3.96 -13.58
CA LYS A 103 11.37 4.62 -14.90
C LYS A 103 12.04 5.99 -14.90
N CYS A 104 11.92 6.74 -13.81
CA CYS A 104 12.45 8.08 -13.70
C CYS A 104 13.97 8.13 -13.47
N ASN A 105 14.56 7.04 -12.99
CA ASN A 105 15.98 6.93 -12.76
C ASN A 105 16.60 5.99 -13.84
N ARG A 106 17.79 6.30 -14.40
CA ARG A 106 18.46 5.46 -15.43
C ARG A 106 19.78 4.80 -14.96
N GLU A 107 20.02 3.59 -15.49
CA GLU A 107 21.20 2.69 -15.50
C GLU A 107 21.97 2.41 -14.18
N ASN A 108 22.11 3.36 -13.25
CA ASN A 108 22.74 3.12 -11.93
C ASN A 108 21.75 2.66 -10.83
N ASP A 109 20.46 2.49 -11.17
CA ASP A 109 19.40 2.32 -10.18
C ASP A 109 19.20 0.89 -9.71
N ALA A 110 19.76 -0.10 -10.40
CA ALA A 110 19.61 -1.47 -9.96
C ALA A 110 20.30 -1.70 -8.60
N VAL A 111 21.50 -1.13 -8.43
CA VAL A 111 22.25 -1.16 -7.17
C VAL A 111 21.51 -0.34 -6.11
N LEU A 112 21.10 0.88 -6.48
CA LEU A 112 20.45 1.80 -5.56
C LEU A 112 19.12 1.23 -5.05
N LEU A 113 18.26 0.73 -5.93
CA LEU A 113 16.98 0.10 -5.57
C LEU A 113 17.18 -1.04 -4.59
N ALA A 114 18.07 -1.98 -4.91
CA ALA A 114 18.33 -3.13 -4.05
C ALA A 114 18.89 -2.71 -2.70
N ASN A 115 19.86 -1.79 -2.68
CA ASN A 115 20.46 -1.30 -1.44
C ASN A 115 19.42 -0.57 -0.58
N THR A 116 18.62 0.32 -1.17
CA THR A 116 17.53 1.01 -0.49
C THR A 116 16.52 0.01 0.07
N ILE A 117 16.03 -0.96 -0.71
CA ILE A 117 15.13 -2.01 -0.19
C ILE A 117 15.78 -2.74 1.00
N LEU A 118 17.03 -3.20 0.86
CA LEU A 118 17.74 -3.95 1.90
C LEU A 118 17.93 -3.17 3.19
N VAL A 119 18.20 -1.86 3.09
CA VAL A 119 18.26 -0.95 4.25
C VAL A 119 16.89 -0.84 4.90
N TYR A 120 15.84 -0.60 4.11
CA TYR A 120 14.50 -0.36 4.64
C TYR A 120 13.85 -1.60 5.23
N ILE A 121 14.12 -2.81 4.72
CA ILE A 121 13.71 -4.07 5.37
C ILE A 121 14.64 -4.46 6.53
N GLY A 122 15.71 -3.71 6.78
CA GLY A 122 16.61 -3.93 7.93
C GLY A 122 17.61 -5.06 7.77
N VAL A 123 17.89 -5.50 6.54
CA VAL A 123 18.94 -6.50 6.25
C VAL A 123 20.31 -5.83 6.12
N LEU A 124 20.35 -4.58 5.64
CA LEU A 124 21.53 -3.74 5.62
C LEU A 124 21.41 -2.55 6.57
N LYS A 125 22.55 -2.02 6.99
CA LYS A 125 22.62 -0.75 7.72
C LYS A 125 22.71 0.38 6.71
N GLY A 126 21.84 1.38 6.86
CA GLY A 126 21.95 2.64 6.14
C GLY A 126 22.97 3.59 6.78
N GLU A 127 23.29 4.66 6.08
CA GLU A 127 24.15 5.74 6.59
C GLU A 127 23.42 6.61 7.61
N ASP A 128 22.12 6.84 7.41
CA ASP A 128 21.28 7.53 8.35
C ASP A 128 21.01 6.65 9.59
N LYS A 129 21.63 7.05 10.70
CA LYS A 129 21.49 6.38 12.00
C LYS A 129 20.13 6.65 12.67
N SER A 130 19.34 7.59 12.13
CA SER A 130 18.00 7.92 12.64
C SER A 130 16.96 6.88 12.21
N TYR A 131 17.16 6.23 11.06
CA TYR A 131 16.25 5.21 10.57
C TYR A 131 16.26 3.97 11.45
N LYS A 132 15.06 3.51 11.80
CA LYS A 132 14.85 2.27 12.54
C LYS A 132 14.09 1.29 11.66
N PRO A 133 14.69 0.13 11.31
CA PRO A 133 14.00 -0.86 10.51
C PRO A 133 12.79 -1.43 11.25
N PRO A 134 11.80 -1.98 10.52
CA PRO A 134 10.60 -2.55 11.13
C PRO A 134 10.93 -3.83 11.91
N ASN A 135 10.17 -4.08 12.99
CA ASN A 135 10.29 -5.30 13.79
C ASN A 135 9.70 -6.54 13.10
N ASN A 136 8.93 -6.36 12.03
CA ASN A 136 8.31 -7.42 11.24
C ASN A 136 8.38 -7.05 9.76
N VAL A 137 8.88 -7.97 8.93
CA VAL A 137 9.04 -7.80 7.48
C VAL A 137 8.20 -8.78 6.66
N THR A 138 7.25 -9.50 7.28
CA THR A 138 6.40 -10.48 6.59
C THR A 138 5.68 -9.86 5.39
N GLY A 139 4.94 -8.77 5.61
CA GLY A 139 4.26 -8.03 4.54
C GLY A 139 5.21 -7.50 3.47
N PRO A 140 6.28 -6.77 3.84
CA PRO A 140 7.34 -6.36 2.91
C PRO A 140 7.88 -7.49 2.04
N LEU A 141 8.21 -8.66 2.61
CA LEU A 141 8.72 -9.80 1.83
C LEU A 141 7.66 -10.39 0.89
N LEU A 142 6.39 -10.40 1.29
CA LEU A 142 5.29 -10.90 0.45
C LEU A 142 4.97 -10.00 -0.74
N VAL A 143 5.09 -8.68 -0.58
CA VAL A 143 4.92 -7.74 -1.70
C VAL A 143 6.21 -7.66 -2.52
N LEU A 144 7.39 -7.78 -1.88
CA LEU A 144 8.66 -7.88 -2.57
C LEU A 144 8.69 -9.09 -3.52
N GLU A 145 8.19 -10.25 -3.06
CA GLU A 145 8.02 -11.46 -3.87
C GLU A 145 7.18 -11.24 -5.12
N HIS A 146 6.22 -10.32 -5.09
CA HIS A 146 5.44 -9.94 -6.27
C HIS A 146 6.23 -9.01 -7.20
N ILE A 147 6.76 -7.90 -6.68
CA ILE A 147 7.38 -6.86 -7.54
C ILE A 147 8.64 -7.35 -8.23
N VAL A 148 9.39 -8.28 -7.63
CA VAL A 148 10.59 -8.84 -8.28
C VAL A 148 10.25 -9.64 -9.54
N ARG A 149 9.03 -10.15 -9.70
CA ARG A 149 8.60 -10.87 -10.92
C ARG A 149 8.34 -9.93 -12.09
N GLN A 150 8.15 -8.65 -11.80
CA GLN A 150 7.69 -7.70 -12.79
C GLN A 150 8.81 -7.31 -13.75
N HIS A 151 8.44 -7.03 -14.99
CA HIS A 151 9.36 -6.65 -16.06
C HIS A 151 10.18 -5.40 -15.72
N TYR A 152 9.58 -4.45 -14.99
CA TYR A 152 10.26 -3.20 -14.62
C TYR A 152 11.38 -3.43 -13.59
N PHE A 153 11.37 -4.55 -12.87
CA PHE A 153 12.31 -4.77 -11.77
C PHE A 153 13.69 -5.17 -12.35
N PRO A 154 14.78 -4.44 -12.03
CA PRO A 154 16.07 -4.69 -12.64
C PRO A 154 16.65 -6.06 -12.24
N LYS A 155 17.23 -6.78 -13.21
CA LYS A 155 17.83 -8.10 -12.98
C LYS A 155 18.90 -8.08 -11.89
N PHE A 156 19.83 -7.12 -11.94
CA PHE A 156 20.91 -7.02 -10.96
C PHE A 156 20.39 -6.75 -9.54
N SER A 157 19.26 -6.04 -9.41
CA SER A 157 18.61 -5.88 -8.10
C SER A 157 18.13 -7.21 -7.52
N ARG A 158 17.61 -8.13 -8.35
CA ARG A 158 17.22 -9.48 -7.91
C ARG A 158 18.43 -10.26 -7.39
N GLU A 159 19.54 -10.24 -8.12
CA GLU A 159 20.77 -10.92 -7.75
C GLU A 159 21.31 -10.43 -6.40
N MET A 160 21.30 -9.11 -6.17
CA MET A 160 21.65 -8.52 -4.88
C MET A 160 20.70 -8.95 -3.76
N LEU A 161 19.38 -8.83 -3.98
CA LEU A 161 18.39 -9.25 -3.00
C LEU A 161 18.54 -10.74 -2.64
N GLN A 162 18.79 -11.60 -3.63
CA GLN A 162 19.05 -13.03 -3.42
C GLN A 162 20.29 -13.25 -2.54
N ALA A 163 21.40 -12.58 -2.86
CA ALA A 163 22.66 -12.74 -2.13
C ALA A 163 22.56 -12.32 -0.66
N PHE A 164 21.74 -11.29 -0.35
CA PHE A 164 21.55 -10.84 1.03
C PHE A 164 20.46 -11.59 1.77
N CYS A 165 19.30 -11.84 1.14
CA CYS A 165 18.18 -12.53 1.78
C CYS A 165 18.41 -14.03 1.99
N SER A 166 19.41 -14.64 1.32
CA SER A 166 19.80 -16.04 1.53
C SER A 166 20.66 -16.25 2.79
N LYS A 167 21.27 -15.19 3.34
CA LYS A 167 22.10 -15.28 4.55
C LYS A 167 21.25 -15.33 5.83
N PRO A 168 21.70 -16.02 6.90
CA PRO A 168 21.03 -15.97 8.19
C PRO A 168 20.88 -14.52 8.66
N HIS A 169 19.68 -14.15 9.12
CA HIS A 169 19.40 -12.79 9.57
C HIS A 169 18.18 -12.79 10.51
N PRO A 170 18.27 -12.24 11.72
CA PRO A 170 17.20 -12.36 12.74
C PRO A 170 15.80 -11.93 12.26
N LEU A 171 15.70 -10.83 11.49
CA LEU A 171 14.41 -10.37 10.94
C LEU A 171 13.86 -11.28 9.84
N LEU A 172 14.72 -11.95 9.09
CA LEU A 172 14.29 -12.87 8.03
C LEU A 172 13.95 -14.25 8.62
N ASP A 173 14.67 -14.65 9.66
CA ASP A 173 14.47 -15.92 10.38
C ASP A 173 13.16 -15.91 11.20
N SER A 174 12.64 -14.74 11.58
CA SER A 174 11.35 -14.60 12.26
C SER A 174 10.13 -14.74 11.32
N THR A 175 10.33 -14.77 10.00
CA THR A 175 9.25 -14.95 9.00
C THR A 175 9.65 -15.95 7.89
N PRO A 176 9.90 -17.22 8.26
CA PRO A 176 10.53 -18.19 7.36
C PRO A 176 9.70 -18.48 6.12
N GLN A 177 8.36 -18.47 6.22
CA GLN A 177 7.48 -18.74 5.08
C GLN A 177 7.53 -17.63 4.02
N ALA A 178 7.49 -16.36 4.43
CA ALA A 178 7.57 -15.22 3.51
C ALA A 178 8.96 -15.15 2.86
N ARG A 179 10.01 -15.36 3.67
CA ARG A 179 11.39 -15.46 3.17
C ARG A 179 11.56 -16.57 2.14
N HIS A 180 11.01 -17.76 2.41
CA HIS A 180 11.10 -18.89 1.49
C HIS A 180 10.42 -18.58 0.15
N LYS A 181 9.21 -18.00 0.16
CA LYS A 181 8.49 -17.59 -1.06
C LYS A 181 9.29 -16.57 -1.88
N LEU A 182 9.88 -15.58 -1.22
CA LEU A 182 10.75 -14.60 -1.87
C LEU A 182 11.96 -15.27 -2.50
N LEU A 183 12.69 -16.10 -1.75
CA LEU A 183 13.89 -16.77 -2.26
C LEU A 183 13.58 -17.71 -3.43
N GLN A 184 12.53 -18.52 -3.33
CA GLN A 184 12.07 -19.37 -4.45
C GLN A 184 11.81 -18.55 -5.71
N THR A 185 11.21 -17.37 -5.55
CA THR A 185 10.99 -16.46 -6.68
C THR A 185 12.29 -15.88 -7.20
N LEU A 186 13.18 -15.39 -6.35
CA LEU A 186 14.46 -14.82 -6.77
C LEU A 186 15.36 -15.83 -7.50
N TYR A 187 15.30 -17.12 -7.13
CA TYR A 187 16.02 -18.17 -7.86
C TYR A 187 15.45 -18.47 -9.26
N ALA A 188 14.22 -18.03 -9.55
CA ALA A 188 13.52 -18.31 -10.80
C ALA A 188 13.57 -17.16 -11.83
N PHE A 189 14.02 -15.96 -11.45
CA PHE A 189 13.99 -14.73 -12.26
C PHE A 189 15.35 -14.01 -12.27
#